data_AF-A0A7L4RHD2-F1
#
_entry.id   AF-A0A7L4RHD2-F1
#
_cell.length_a   1.000
_cell.length_b   1.000
_cell.length_c   1.000
_cell.angle_alpha   90.00
_cell.angle_beta   90.00
_cell.angle_gamma   90.00
#
_symmetry.space_group_name_H-M   'P 1'
#
loop_
_entity.id
_entity.type
_entity.pdbx_description
1 polymer ?
#
loop_
_entity_poly.entity_id
_entity_poly.type
_entity_poly.pdbx_seq_one_letter_code
_entity_poly.pdbx_strand_id
1 'polypeptide(L)'
;MKKLVVMLVLAAFMSAGCLEQMEGIGEKYCAGDSDCACGVHKTTEQCFYGNKQYVDMTKQCPDFCTGIAGNLDVKCVDFVCTQVRVR
;
A
#
# COMPACT_ATOMS: atom_id res chain seq x y z
N MET A 1 19.10 27.40 38.00
CA MET A 1 19.62 26.93 36.69
C MET A 1 18.98 25.60 36.27
N LYS A 2 17.65 25.46 36.31
CA LYS A 2 16.93 24.23 35.88
C LYS A 2 15.76 24.48 34.93
N LYS A 3 15.44 25.77 34.67
CA LYS A 3 14.33 26.17 33.78
C LYS A 3 14.77 26.37 32.32
N LEU A 4 16.08 26.44 32.06
CA LEU A 4 16.62 26.75 30.73
C LEU A 4 16.73 25.52 29.80
N VAL A 5 16.84 24.31 30.36
CA VAL A 5 16.97 23.07 29.56
C VAL A 5 15.61 22.56 29.07
N VAL A 6 14.52 22.82 29.82
CA VAL A 6 13.17 22.33 29.49
C VAL A 6 12.59 23.02 28.25
N MET A 7 12.96 24.29 27.99
CA MET A 7 12.48 25.05 26.82
C MET A 7 13.06 24.57 25.49
N LEU A 8 14.22 23.90 25.48
CA LEU A 8 14.86 23.42 24.25
C LEU A 8 14.37 22.04 23.80
N VAL A 9 13.84 21.22 24.71
CA VAL A 9 13.32 19.88 24.37
C VAL A 9 11.88 19.94 23.82
N LEU A 10 11.11 20.98 24.17
CA LEU A 10 9.73 21.16 23.69
C LEU A 10 9.64 21.63 22.23
N ALA A 11 10.69 22.23 21.66
CA ALA A 11 10.69 22.69 20.27
C ALA A 11 11.10 21.61 19.25
N ALA A 12 11.61 20.45 19.69
CA ALA A 12 12.10 19.40 18.79
C ALA A 12 11.10 18.25 18.55
N PHE A 13 9.95 18.22 19.24
CA PHE A 13 8.99 17.12 19.17
C PHE A 13 7.74 17.41 18.30
N MET A 14 7.60 18.60 17.72
CA MET A 14 6.33 19.05 17.10
C MET A 14 6.30 19.14 15.57
N SER A 15 7.22 18.50 14.84
CA SER A 15 7.13 18.49 13.36
C SER A 15 7.55 17.18 12.68
N ALA A 16 7.51 16.05 13.37
CA ALA A 16 7.89 14.75 12.78
C ALA A 16 6.74 13.72 12.73
N GLY A 17 5.51 14.19 12.50
CA GLY A 17 4.39 13.35 12.07
C GLY A 17 3.34 14.32 11.52
N CYS A 18 2.97 14.34 10.25
CA CYS A 18 2.65 13.22 9.37
C CYS A 18 3.22 13.49 7.96
N LEU A 19 4.30 12.81 7.58
CA LEU A 19 4.84 12.85 6.20
C LEU A 19 5.15 11.44 5.68
N GLU A 20 4.51 10.41 6.24
CA GLU A 20 4.81 9.00 5.92
C GLU A 20 3.64 8.22 5.31
N GLN A 21 2.56 8.85 4.87
CA GLN A 21 1.42 8.09 4.32
C GLN A 21 0.82 8.74 3.06
N MET A 22 1.68 9.02 2.07
CA MET A 22 1.26 9.10 0.66
C MET A 22 1.87 7.99 -0.21
N GLU A 23 2.79 7.19 0.35
CA GLU A 23 3.34 6.01 -0.33
C GLU A 23 2.30 4.88 -0.29
N GLY A 24 1.61 4.67 -1.40
CA GLY A 24 0.73 3.51 -1.60
C GLY A 24 -0.71 3.83 -2.01
N ILE A 25 -1.22 5.04 -1.80
CA ILE A 25 -2.53 5.43 -2.35
C ILE A 25 -2.43 5.52 -3.88
N GLY A 26 -1.37 6.15 -4.39
CA GLY A 26 -1.14 6.26 -5.83
C GLY A 26 -0.95 4.89 -6.49
N GLU A 27 -0.22 3.99 -5.84
CA GLU A 27 0.07 2.65 -6.38
C GLU A 27 -1.13 1.70 -6.36
N LYS A 28 -2.15 2.01 -5.56
CA LYS A 28 -3.42 1.26 -5.53
C LYS A 28 -4.57 1.96 -6.23
N TYR A 29 -4.39 3.19 -6.71
CA TYR A 29 -5.44 3.92 -7.42
C TYR A 29 -5.88 3.19 -8.71
N CYS A 30 -7.18 3.15 -8.97
CA CYS A 30 -7.74 2.54 -10.17
C CYS A 30 -8.94 3.34 -10.68
N ALA A 31 -9.14 3.37 -12.00
CA ALA A 31 -10.38 3.86 -12.61
C ALA A 31 -11.39 2.72 -12.83
N GLY A 32 -10.92 1.48 -12.94
CA GLY A 32 -11.75 0.28 -12.96
C GLY A 32 -10.97 -1.00 -12.69
N ASP A 33 -11.68 -2.13 -12.63
CA ASP A 33 -11.10 -3.44 -12.30
C ASP A 33 -9.92 -3.85 -13.19
N SER A 34 -9.95 -3.45 -14.47
CA SER A 34 -8.89 -3.75 -15.46
C SER A 34 -7.58 -3.00 -15.21
N ASP A 35 -7.57 -2.04 -14.28
CA ASP A 35 -6.36 -1.38 -13.81
C ASP A 35 -5.71 -2.14 -12.66
N CYS A 36 -6.46 -2.98 -11.95
CA CYS A 36 -5.94 -3.74 -10.84
C CYS A 36 -5.26 -5.03 -11.31
N ALA A 37 -4.11 -5.32 -10.70
CA ALA A 37 -3.36 -6.54 -10.93
C ALA A 37 -2.78 -7.06 -9.60
N CYS A 38 -2.38 -8.32 -9.61
CA CYS A 38 -1.67 -8.94 -8.50
C CYS A 38 -0.47 -9.74 -9.01
N GLY A 39 0.63 -9.64 -8.29
CA GLY A 39 1.92 -10.22 -8.67
C GLY A 39 3.01 -9.71 -7.74
N VAL A 40 4.12 -9.27 -8.32
CA VAL A 40 5.25 -8.71 -7.57
C VAL A 40 5.34 -7.20 -7.82
N HIS A 41 5.61 -6.41 -6.79
CA HIS A 41 5.88 -4.99 -6.94
C HIS A 41 7.18 -4.77 -7.71
N LYS A 42 7.15 -3.96 -8.77
CA LYS A 42 8.28 -3.76 -9.69
C LYS A 42 9.53 -3.20 -9.00
N THR A 43 9.37 -2.42 -7.94
CA THR A 43 10.48 -1.74 -7.26
C THR A 43 10.98 -2.51 -6.03
N THR A 44 10.07 -3.00 -5.20
CA THR A 44 10.42 -3.63 -3.91
C THR A 44 10.58 -5.14 -4.02
N GLU A 45 10.20 -5.72 -5.16
CA GLU A 45 10.24 -7.16 -5.43
C GLU A 45 9.42 -8.03 -4.45
N GLN A 46 8.51 -7.42 -3.71
CA GLN A 46 7.60 -8.12 -2.79
C GLN A 46 6.25 -8.41 -3.43
N CYS A 47 5.54 -9.44 -2.95
CA CYS A 47 4.17 -9.71 -3.39
C CYS A 47 3.25 -8.51 -3.12
N PHE A 48 2.54 -8.07 -4.15
CA PHE A 48 1.78 -6.83 -4.12
C PHE A 48 0.56 -6.90 -5.04
N TYR A 49 -0.50 -6.20 -4.65
CA TYR A 49 -1.67 -5.93 -5.47
C TYR A 49 -1.91 -4.42 -5.51
N GLY A 50 -2.30 -3.92 -6.68
CA GLY A 50 -2.48 -2.51 -6.92
C GLY A 50 -2.70 -2.25 -8.40
N ASN A 51 -2.45 -1.02 -8.81
CA ASN A 51 -2.48 -0.65 -10.21
C ASN A 51 -1.39 -1.43 -10.98
N LYS A 52 -1.77 -2.02 -12.12
CA LYS A 52 -0.90 -2.83 -13.00
C LYS A 52 0.37 -2.13 -13.45
N GLN A 53 0.41 -0.79 -13.40
CA GLN A 53 1.63 -0.04 -13.69
C GLN A 53 2.76 -0.34 -12.69
N TYR A 54 2.43 -0.71 -11.45
CA TYR A 54 3.38 -1.03 -10.37
C TYR A 54 3.57 -2.53 -10.14
N VAL A 55 2.77 -3.37 -10.80
CA VAL A 55 2.77 -4.82 -10.63
C VAL A 55 3.44 -5.50 -11.83
N ASP A 56 4.44 -6.32 -11.57
CA ASP A 56 4.96 -7.31 -12.50
C ASP A 56 4.05 -8.55 -12.48
N MET A 57 3.23 -8.70 -13.52
CA MET A 57 2.29 -9.82 -13.67
C MET A 57 2.95 -11.09 -14.20
N THR A 58 4.23 -11.03 -14.61
CA THR A 58 4.98 -12.22 -15.05
C THR A 58 5.44 -13.06 -13.85
N LYS A 59 5.57 -12.43 -12.67
CA LYS A 59 5.88 -13.07 -11.40
C LYS A 59 4.60 -13.23 -10.58
N GLN A 60 4.22 -14.47 -10.30
CA GLN A 60 2.99 -14.77 -9.59
C GLN A 60 3.20 -14.98 -8.09
N CYS A 61 2.23 -14.48 -7.30
CA CYS A 61 2.13 -14.71 -5.86
C CYS A 61 0.76 -15.33 -5.52
N PRO A 62 0.51 -16.62 -5.83
CA PRO A 62 -0.82 -17.22 -5.75
C PRO A 62 -1.42 -17.15 -4.35
N ASP A 63 -0.65 -17.46 -3.31
CA ASP A 63 -1.12 -17.42 -1.92
C ASP A 63 -1.56 -16.03 -1.47
N PHE A 64 -0.95 -14.98 -2.04
CA PHE A 64 -1.26 -13.59 -1.74
C PHE A 64 -2.41 -13.05 -2.61
N CYS A 65 -2.47 -13.46 -3.87
CA CYS A 65 -3.43 -12.95 -4.85
C CYS A 65 -4.81 -13.62 -4.74
N THR A 66 -4.83 -14.94 -4.59
CA THR A 66 -6.07 -15.72 -4.52
C THR A 66 -6.37 -16.20 -3.11
N GLY A 67 -5.42 -16.06 -2.19
CA GLY A 67 -5.46 -16.71 -0.89
C GLY A 67 -5.19 -18.22 -0.99
N ILE A 68 -4.78 -18.84 0.11
CA ILE A 68 -4.56 -20.30 0.20
C ILE A 68 -5.82 -21.09 -0.21
N ALA A 69 -7.02 -20.53 0.05
CA ALA A 69 -8.30 -21.16 -0.30
C ALA A 69 -8.85 -20.77 -1.68
N GLY A 70 -8.13 -19.95 -2.47
CA GLY A 70 -8.56 -19.53 -3.80
C GLY A 70 -9.86 -18.73 -3.81
N ASN A 71 -10.12 -17.95 -2.76
CA ASN A 71 -11.38 -17.23 -2.56
C ASN A 71 -11.21 -15.71 -2.49
N LEU A 72 -10.05 -15.18 -2.91
CA LEU A 72 -9.77 -13.76 -3.05
C LEU A 72 -9.68 -13.39 -4.53
N ASP A 73 -10.15 -12.18 -4.84
CA ASP A 73 -9.97 -11.51 -6.13
C ASP A 73 -9.63 -10.04 -5.87
N VAL A 74 -9.02 -9.36 -6.84
CA VAL A 74 -8.68 -7.93 -6.73
C VAL A 74 -9.65 -7.12 -7.59
N LYS A 75 -10.36 -6.19 -6.96
CA LYS A 75 -11.35 -5.32 -7.60
C LYS A 75 -11.06 -3.85 -7.33
N CYS A 76 -11.52 -2.98 -8.21
CA CYS A 76 -11.51 -1.55 -7.99
C CYS A 76 -12.74 -1.14 -7.19
N VAL A 77 -12.54 -0.79 -5.93
CA VAL A 77 -13.61 -0.35 -5.02
C VAL A 77 -13.27 1.06 -4.55
N ASP A 78 -14.19 2.00 -4.74
CA ASP A 78 -13.99 3.42 -4.38
C ASP A 78 -12.66 4.00 -4.91
N PHE A 79 -12.35 3.69 -6.17
CA PHE A 79 -11.10 4.09 -6.87
C PHE A 79 -9.82 3.50 -6.28
N VAL A 80 -9.91 2.43 -5.48
CA VAL A 80 -8.76 1.75 -4.88
C VAL A 80 -8.83 0.24 -5.13
N CYS A 81 -7.73 -0.32 -5.65
CA CYS A 81 -7.57 -1.76 -5.79
C CYS A 81 -7.61 -2.42 -4.42
N THR A 82 -8.59 -3.29 -4.23
CA THR A 82 -8.95 -3.94 -2.97
C THR A 82 -9.13 -5.43 -3.18
N GLN A 83 -8.65 -6.24 -2.24
CA GLN A 83 -8.95 -7.67 -2.24
C GLN A 83 -10.34 -7.93 -1.67
N VAL A 84 -11.17 -8.63 -2.44
CA VAL A 84 -12.55 -9.00 -2.09
C VAL A 84 -12.70 -10.52 -2.07
N ARG A 85 -13.70 -11.00 -1.33
CA ARG A 85 -14.07 -12.44 -1.31
C ARG A 85 -15.00 -12.74 -2.49
N VAL A 86 -14.77 -13.86 -3.17
CA VAL A 86 -15.56 -14.28 -4.34
C VAL A 86 -16.35 -15.58 -4.17
N ARG A 87 -16.30 -16.20 -2.98
CA ARG A 87 -17.06 -17.40 -2.62
C ARG A 87 -17.68 -17.27 -1.25
#